data_AF-A0A1W9LQR3-F1
#
_entry.id   AF-A0A1W9LQR3-F1
#
_cell.length_a   1.000
_cell.length_b   1.000
_cell.length_c   1.000
_cell.angle_alpha   90.00
_cell.angle_beta   90.00
_cell.angle_gamma   90.00
#
_symmetry.space_group_name_H-M   'P 1'
#
loop_
_entity.id
_entity.type
_entity.pdbx_description
1 polymer ?
#
loop_
_entity_poly.entity_id
_entity_poly.type
_entity_poly.pdbx_seq_one_letter_code
_entity_poly.pdbx_strand_id
1 'polypeptide(L)'
;MIKSVESSQTESGKGLKKLAVMALNVALRMLLNRYEGKTDKQKNPFQENSLSWAAWIIAGIGGWKGYRRADPAGQITMRRGLEIFSNLFDGWLLCEMCA
;
A
#
# COMPACT_ATOMS: atom_id res chain seq x y z
N MET A 1 7.35 -8.37 -33.95
CA MET A 1 6.31 -9.21 -33.33
C MET A 1 6.22 -9.02 -31.81
N ILE A 2 7.34 -8.96 -31.07
CA ILE A 2 7.34 -8.77 -29.59
C ILE A 2 6.76 -7.39 -29.18
N LYS A 3 7.12 -6.31 -29.88
CA LYS A 3 6.64 -4.94 -29.58
C LYS A 3 5.12 -4.74 -29.71
N SER A 4 4.41 -5.62 -30.43
CA SER A 4 2.96 -5.48 -30.65
C SER A 4 2.12 -6.14 -29.54
N VAL A 5 2.73 -7.04 -28.76
CA VAL A 5 2.06 -7.71 -27.63
C VAL A 5 2.08 -6.82 -26.39
N GLU A 6 3.13 -6.03 -26.17
CA GLU A 6 3.18 -5.06 -25.05
C GLU A 6 2.20 -3.90 -25.26
N SER A 7 2.11 -3.35 -26.48
CA SER A 7 1.19 -2.24 -26.78
C SER A 7 -0.30 -2.63 -26.61
N SER A 8 -0.65 -3.89 -26.91
CA SER A 8 -2.02 -4.40 -26.75
C SER A 8 -2.40 -4.69 -25.29
N GLN A 9 -1.44 -4.93 -24.40
CA GLN A 9 -1.72 -5.06 -22.96
C GLN A 9 -1.95 -3.69 -22.30
N THR A 10 -1.33 -2.62 -22.80
CA THR A 10 -1.55 -1.25 -22.31
C THR A 10 -2.86 -0.62 -22.80
N GLU A 11 -3.43 -1.13 -23.89
CA GLU A 11 -4.71 -0.65 -24.46
C GLU A 11 -5.94 -1.23 -23.74
N SER A 12 -5.81 -2.42 -23.13
CA SER A 12 -6.87 -2.98 -22.30
C SER A 12 -6.79 -2.40 -20.89
N GLY A 13 -7.91 -1.92 -20.35
CA GLY A 13 -8.00 -1.44 -18.96
C GLY A 13 -7.48 -2.44 -17.90
N LYS A 14 -7.28 -3.71 -18.26
CA LYS A 14 -6.58 -4.71 -17.43
C LYS A 14 -5.09 -4.36 -17.19
N GLY A 15 -4.37 -3.88 -18.21
CA GLY A 15 -2.96 -3.49 -18.07
C GLY A 15 -2.79 -2.25 -17.21
N LEU A 16 -3.62 -1.23 -17.43
CA LEU A 16 -3.69 -0.04 -16.59
C LEU A 16 -3.97 -0.37 -15.12
N LYS A 17 -4.96 -1.24 -14.85
CA LYS A 17 -5.23 -1.71 -13.47
C LYS A 17 -4.04 -2.42 -12.86
N LYS A 18 -3.34 -3.28 -13.64
CA LYS A 18 -2.17 -4.01 -13.17
C LYS A 18 -1.01 -3.06 -12.83
N LEU A 19 -0.75 -2.08 -13.70
CA LEU A 19 0.27 -1.07 -13.48
C LEU A 19 -0.03 -0.23 -12.23
N ALA A 20 -1.27 0.21 -12.07
CA ALA A 20 -1.74 0.96 -10.90
C ALA A 20 -1.58 0.15 -9.60
N VAL A 21 -1.97 -1.13 -9.61
CA VAL A 21 -1.80 -2.02 -8.46
C VAL A 21 -0.32 -2.23 -8.13
N MET A 22 0.55 -2.35 -9.14
CA MET A 22 2.00 -2.46 -8.91
C MET A 22 2.58 -1.19 -8.27
N ALA A 23 2.22 -0.01 -8.77
CA ALA A 23 2.65 1.26 -8.18
C ALA A 23 2.18 1.41 -6.74
N LEU A 24 0.92 1.07 -6.45
CA LEU A 24 0.36 1.10 -5.10
C LEU A 24 1.07 0.13 -4.15
N ASN A 25 1.42 -1.08 -4.64
CA ASN A 25 2.18 -2.06 -3.87
C ASN A 25 3.58 -1.56 -3.50
N VAL A 26 4.25 -0.82 -4.39
CA VAL A 26 5.55 -0.21 -4.08
C VAL A 26 5.41 0.81 -2.95
N ALA A 27 4.42 1.68 -3.01
CA ALA A 27 4.15 2.65 -1.95
C ALA A 27 3.88 1.96 -0.59
N LEU A 28 3.07 0.90 -0.59
CA LEU A 28 2.79 0.11 0.60
C LEU A 28 4.05 -0.56 1.18
N ARG A 29 4.94 -1.07 0.33
CA ARG A 29 6.23 -1.65 0.77
C ARG A 29 7.12 -0.60 1.46
N MET A 30 7.19 0.60 0.89
CA MET A 30 7.98 1.70 1.48
C MET A 30 7.43 2.10 2.85
N LEU A 31 6.10 2.15 2.98
CA LEU A 31 5.45 2.42 4.26
C LEU A 31 5.67 1.30 5.26
N LEU A 32 5.56 0.04 4.85
CA LEU A 32 5.86 -1.10 5.73
C LEU A 32 7.29 -0.99 6.29
N ASN A 33 8.28 -0.76 5.44
CA ASN A 33 9.67 -0.62 5.89
C ASN A 33 9.88 0.54 6.89
N ARG A 34 9.08 1.61 6.78
CA ARG A 34 9.18 2.78 7.67
C ARG A 34 8.44 2.60 9.00
N TYR A 35 7.30 1.90 8.98
CA TYR A 35 6.36 1.83 10.12
C TYR A 35 6.31 0.45 10.80
N GLU A 36 6.97 -0.57 10.24
CA GLU A 36 7.02 -1.88 10.86
C GLU A 36 7.77 -1.83 12.20
N GLY A 37 7.21 -2.50 13.21
CA GLY A 37 7.81 -2.54 14.53
C GLY A 37 9.09 -3.38 14.56
N LYS A 38 10.00 -3.05 15.47
CA LYS A 38 11.29 -3.73 15.63
C LYS A 38 11.18 -5.17 16.16
N THR A 39 10.05 -5.52 16.75
CA THR A 39 9.85 -6.84 17.38
C THR A 39 9.08 -7.78 16.45
N ASP A 40 9.38 -9.08 16.51
CA ASP A 40 8.70 -10.08 15.67
C ASP A 40 7.17 -10.13 15.90
N LYS A 41 6.70 -9.69 17.08
CA LYS A 41 5.27 -9.60 17.40
C LYS A 41 4.56 -8.42 16.73
N GLN A 42 5.31 -7.45 16.23
CA GLN A 42 4.84 -6.25 15.55
C GLN A 42 5.11 -6.29 14.04
N LYS A 43 5.67 -7.38 13.52
CA LYS A 43 5.82 -7.58 12.08
C LYS A 43 4.51 -7.98 11.44
N ASN A 44 4.33 -7.62 10.18
CA ASN A 44 3.14 -7.98 9.43
C ASN A 44 3.10 -9.50 9.20
N PRO A 45 2.09 -10.24 9.71
CA PRO A 45 2.04 -11.70 9.58
C PRO A 45 1.46 -12.16 8.24
N PHE A 46 0.94 -11.25 7.42
CA PHE A 46 0.22 -11.58 6.19
C PHE A 46 1.15 -11.67 4.98
N GLN A 47 0.73 -12.44 3.98
CA GLN A 47 1.47 -12.57 2.72
C GLN A 47 1.53 -11.24 1.97
N GLU A 48 2.70 -10.88 1.47
CA GLU A 48 2.89 -9.66 0.67
C GLU A 48 1.92 -9.59 -0.52
N ASN A 49 1.49 -8.38 -0.88
CA ASN A 49 0.52 -8.10 -1.95
C ASN A 49 -0.90 -8.68 -1.72
N SER A 50 -1.20 -9.21 -0.54
CA SER A 50 -2.58 -9.58 -0.15
C SER A 50 -3.34 -8.37 0.39
N LEU A 51 -4.68 -8.42 0.33
CA LEU A 51 -5.52 -7.37 0.90
C LEU A 51 -5.31 -7.25 2.42
N SER A 52 -5.16 -8.37 3.13
CA SER A 52 -4.88 -8.39 4.57
C SER A 52 -3.54 -7.73 4.91
N TRP A 53 -2.53 -7.92 4.06
CA TRP A 53 -1.23 -7.27 4.21
C TRP A 53 -1.31 -5.76 4.04
N ALA A 54 -2.00 -5.29 3.01
CA ALA A 54 -2.25 -3.87 2.79
C ALA A 54 -3.08 -3.26 3.94
N ALA A 55 -4.15 -3.95 4.36
CA ALA A 55 -5.01 -3.54 5.45
C ALA A 55 -4.22 -3.37 6.77
N TRP A 56 -3.29 -4.27 7.07
CA TRP A 56 -2.43 -4.18 8.25
C TRP A 56 -1.54 -2.94 8.21
N ILE A 57 -0.96 -2.61 7.05
CA ILE A 57 -0.11 -1.40 6.87
C ILE A 57 -0.94 -0.13 7.04
N ILE A 58 -2.10 -0.05 6.38
CA ILE A 58 -3.01 1.09 6.47
C ILE A 58 -3.50 1.29 7.91
N ALA A 59 -3.83 0.21 8.62
CA ALA A 59 -4.16 0.28 10.03
C ALA A 59 -2.99 0.84 10.88
N GLY A 60 -1.77 0.38 10.61
CA GLY A 60 -0.55 0.81 11.30
C GLY A 60 -0.33 2.32 11.21
N ILE A 61 -0.38 2.90 10.00
CA ILE A 61 -0.27 4.35 9.79
C ILE A 61 -1.48 5.12 10.38
N GLY A 62 -2.64 4.47 10.49
CA GLY A 62 -3.82 5.01 11.17
C GLY A 62 -3.71 5.06 12.70
N GLY A 63 -2.64 4.50 13.28
CA GLY A 63 -2.37 4.48 14.72
C GLY A 63 -2.72 3.16 15.42
N TRP A 64 -2.97 2.08 14.67
CA TRP A 64 -3.14 0.75 15.25
C TRP A 64 -1.78 0.14 15.63
N LYS A 65 -1.70 -0.45 16.83
CA LYS A 65 -0.43 -0.98 17.38
C LYS A 65 0.01 -2.32 16.78
N GLY A 66 -0.85 -3.00 16.02
CA GLY A 66 -0.48 -4.19 15.25
C GLY A 66 -0.20 -5.46 16.05
N TYR A 67 -0.58 -5.54 17.33
CA TYR A 67 -0.34 -6.75 18.12
C TYR A 67 -1.19 -7.92 17.61
N ARG A 68 -0.57 -9.09 17.45
CA ARG A 68 -1.22 -10.33 16.96
C ARG A 68 -2.47 -10.76 17.74
N ARG A 69 -2.59 -10.35 19.01
CA ARG A 69 -3.75 -10.64 19.89
C ARG A 69 -4.60 -9.41 20.20
N ALA A 70 -4.28 -8.24 19.63
CA ALA A 70 -5.13 -7.07 19.78
C ALA A 70 -6.36 -7.19 18.90
N ASP A 71 -7.39 -6.43 19.28
CA ASP A 71 -8.58 -6.28 18.45
C ASP A 71 -8.19 -5.80 17.04
N PRO A 72 -8.90 -6.28 16.01
CA PRO A 72 -8.74 -5.79 14.65
C PRO A 72 -8.88 -4.26 14.61
N ALA A 73 -8.21 -3.64 13.64
CA ALA A 73 -8.36 -2.22 13.42
C ALA A 73 -9.83 -1.87 13.13
N GLY A 74 -10.40 -0.99 13.96
CA GLY A 74 -11.75 -0.48 13.76
C GLY A 74 -11.87 0.41 12.53
N GLN A 75 -13.10 0.68 12.10
CA GLN A 75 -13.41 1.46 10.90
C GLN A 75 -12.83 2.89 10.96
N ILE A 76 -12.83 3.52 12.14
CA ILE A 76 -12.25 4.86 12.35
C ILE A 76 -10.74 4.85 12.07
N THR A 77 -10.03 3.85 12.60
CA THR A 77 -8.57 3.71 12.41
C THR A 77 -8.22 3.45 10.95
N MET A 78 -9.01 2.61 10.27
CA MET A 78 -8.82 2.34 8.85
C MET A 78 -9.05 3.59 7.99
N ARG A 79 -10.12 4.34 8.26
CA ARG A 79 -10.40 5.60 7.56
C ARG A 79 -9.24 6.59 7.72
N ARG A 80 -8.78 6.81 8.95
CA ARG A 80 -7.63 7.70 9.22
C ARG A 80 -6.37 7.22 8.49
N GLY A 81 -6.12 5.91 8.48
CA GLY A 81 -5.00 5.33 7.76
C GLY A 81 -5.06 5.61 6.26
N LEU A 82 -6.24 5.46 5.63
CA LEU A 82 -6.45 5.76 4.22
C LEU A 82 -6.27 7.25 3.90
N GLU A 83 -6.77 8.15 4.75
CA GLU A 83 -6.59 9.60 4.61
C GLU A 83 -5.09 9.97 4.65
N ILE A 84 -4.34 9.41 5.61
CA ILE A 84 -2.88 9.62 5.71
C ILE A 84 -2.17 9.05 4.47
N PHE A 85 -2.55 7.85 4.01
CA PHE A 85 -1.99 7.24 2.81
C PHE A 85 -2.20 8.13 1.57
N SER A 86 -3.42 8.64 1.37
CA SER A 86 -3.74 9.54 0.25
C SER A 86 -2.87 10.79 0.29
N ASN A 87 -2.76 11.45 1.44
CA ASN A 87 -1.96 12.66 1.58
C ASN A 87 -0.46 12.41 1.31
N LEU A 88 0.07 11.25 1.72
CA LEU A 88 1.46 10.86 1.42
C LEU A 88 1.67 10.61 -0.07
N PHE A 89 0.68 9.99 -0.73
CA PHE A 89 0.72 9.75 -2.17
C PHE A 89 0.64 11.07 -2.96
N ASP A 90 -0.26 11.97 -2.58
CA ASP A 90 -0.37 13.31 -3.18
C ASP A 90 0.92 14.12 -2.98
N GLY A 91 1.52 14.06 -1.79
CA GLY A 91 2.80 14.70 -1.52
C GLY A 91 3.95 14.16 -2.37
N TRP A 92 3.95 12.85 -2.66
CA TRP A 92 4.91 12.24 -3.57
C TRP A 92 4.70 12.72 -5.01
N LEU A 93 3.45 12.76 -5.50
CA LEU A 93 3.13 13.30 -6.82
C LEU A 93 3.56 14.76 -6.97
N LEU A 94 3.29 15.60 -5.96
CA LEU A 94 3.71 17.00 -5.96
C LEU A 94 5.24 17.14 -6.05
N CYS A 95 5.99 16.25 -5.39
CA CYS A 95 7.45 16.24 -5.47
C CYS A 95 7.94 15.92 -6.89
N GLU A 96 7.34 14.93 -7.56
CA GLU A 96 7.67 14.60 -8.96
C GLU A 96 7.35 15.74 -9.92
N MET A 97 6.31 16.53 -9.67
CA MET A 97 5.95 17.68 -10.52
C MET A 97 6.90 18.88 -10.36
N CYS A 98 7.57 18.99 -9.22
CA CYS A 98 8.51 20.07 -8.93
C CYS A 98 9.97 19.74 -9.30
N ALA A 99 10.26 18.50 -9.71
CA ALA A 99 11.59 18.00 -10.07
C ALA A 99 11.84 18.08 -11.58
#